data_AF-K2AYC4-F1
#
_entry.id   AF-K2AYC4-F1
#
_cell.length_a   1.000
_cell.length_b   1.000
_cell.length_c   1.000
_cell.angle_alpha   90.00
_cell.angle_beta   90.00
_cell.angle_gamma   90.00
#
_symmetry.space_group_name_H-M   'P 1'
#
loop_
_entity.id
_entity.type
_entity.pdbx_description
1 polymer ?
#
loop_
_entity_poly.entity_id
_entity_poly.type
_entity_poly.pdbx_seq_one_letter_code
_entity_poly.pdbx_strand_id
1 'polypeptide(L)'
;MNLLENEKKYYGLFYIKQIILLFWGAWFFIAFLTNVTDFLMNTETISPTLFHSGDYSALAKVIHVYSTPHYFLNILFSLDVLIEGTSAFLFLIAALCFWKRVYSWQTINIAFLISISLWAVFLLMEEIFIAYSYEATHLRLLTSEMISLLMLHLLPHQ
;
A
#
# COMPACT_ATOMS: atom_id res chain seq x y z
N MET A 1 -30.23 -28.50 -7.64
CA MET A 1 -29.71 -27.19 -7.23
C MET A 1 -28.29 -27.36 -6.69
N ASN A 2 -27.20 -27.16 -7.44
CA ASN A 2 -26.91 -27.35 -8.86
C ASN A 2 -25.37 -27.32 -8.93
N LEU A 3 -24.70 -28.39 -9.37
CA LEU A 3 -23.22 -28.43 -9.49
C LEU A 3 -22.69 -27.25 -10.33
N LEU A 4 -23.45 -26.88 -11.37
CA LEU A 4 -23.19 -25.72 -12.23
C LEU A 4 -23.30 -24.36 -11.51
N GLU A 5 -24.14 -24.25 -10.49
CA GLU A 5 -24.28 -23.04 -9.68
C GLU A 5 -23.08 -22.89 -8.72
N ASN A 6 -22.63 -24.01 -8.17
CA ASN A 6 -21.44 -24.07 -7.35
C ASN A 6 -20.19 -23.69 -8.17
N GLU A 7 -19.98 -24.28 -9.36
CA GLU A 7 -18.84 -23.92 -10.21
C GLU A 7 -18.80 -22.43 -10.56
N LYS A 8 -19.91 -21.85 -11.01
CA LYS A 8 -20.02 -20.41 -11.32
C LYS A 8 -19.70 -19.52 -10.11
N LYS A 9 -20.15 -19.92 -8.90
CA LYS A 9 -19.85 -19.20 -7.66
C LYS A 9 -18.34 -19.17 -7.37
N TYR A 10 -17.64 -20.27 -7.56
CA TYR A 10 -16.20 -20.33 -7.33
C TYR A 10 -15.38 -19.54 -8.36
N TYR A 11 -15.83 -19.48 -9.62
CA TYR A 11 -15.22 -18.59 -10.62
C TYR A 11 -15.33 -17.12 -10.22
N GLY A 12 -16.50 -16.68 -9.75
CA GLY A 12 -16.68 -15.30 -9.28
C GLY A 12 -15.74 -14.94 -8.12
N LEU A 13 -15.61 -15.85 -7.15
CA LEU A 13 -14.71 -15.65 -6.01
C LEU A 13 -13.24 -15.56 -6.42
N PHE A 14 -12.81 -16.36 -7.39
CA PHE A 14 -11.45 -16.27 -7.94
C PHE A 14 -11.16 -14.86 -8.49
N TYR A 15 -12.06 -14.31 -9.32
CA TYR A 15 -11.87 -12.97 -9.88
C TYR A 15 -11.94 -11.87 -8.82
N ILE A 16 -12.78 -12.01 -7.80
CA ILE A 16 -12.81 -11.06 -6.67
C ILE A 16 -11.44 -11.02 -5.99
N LYS A 17 -10.85 -12.18 -5.66
CA LYS A 17 -9.52 -12.26 -5.05
C LYS A 17 -8.45 -11.64 -5.96
N GLN A 18 -8.51 -11.92 -7.27
CA GLN A 18 -7.59 -11.33 -8.25
C GLN A 18 -7.71 -9.81 -8.32
N ILE A 19 -8.93 -9.28 -8.35
CA ILE A 19 -9.18 -7.83 -8.41
C ILE A 19 -8.65 -7.15 -7.15
N ILE A 20 -8.81 -7.74 -5.97
CA ILE A 20 -8.25 -7.21 -4.72
C ILE A 20 -6.72 -7.06 -4.82
N LEU A 21 -6.03 -8.09 -5.31
CA LEU A 21 -4.57 -8.05 -5.45
C LEU A 21 -4.12 -7.01 -6.47
N LEU A 22 -4.79 -6.94 -7.62
CA LEU A 22 -4.51 -5.95 -8.66
C LEU A 22 -4.82 -4.53 -8.21
N PHE A 23 -5.89 -4.33 -7.44
CA PHE A 23 -6.27 -3.05 -6.87
C PHE A 23 -5.16 -2.51 -5.97
N TRP A 24 -4.72 -3.30 -4.98
CA TRP A 24 -3.65 -2.87 -4.07
C TRP A 24 -2.33 -2.64 -4.82
N GLY A 25 -1.99 -3.49 -5.78
CA GLY A 25 -0.84 -3.27 -6.65
C GLY A 25 -0.90 -1.95 -7.42
N ALA A 26 -2.05 -1.63 -8.02
CA ALA A 26 -2.24 -0.37 -8.74
C ALA A 26 -2.24 0.85 -7.80
N TRP A 27 -2.88 0.72 -6.64
CA TRP A 27 -2.93 1.80 -5.64
C TRP A 27 -1.54 2.17 -5.15
N PHE A 28 -0.74 1.18 -4.70
CA PHE A 28 0.64 1.42 -4.26
C PHE A 28 1.54 1.90 -5.40
N PHE A 29 1.31 1.44 -6.64
CA PHE A 29 2.07 1.93 -7.78
C PHE A 29 1.81 3.41 -8.05
N ILE A 30 0.55 3.86 -7.95
CA ILE A 30 0.21 5.27 -8.06
C ILE A 30 0.85 6.07 -6.93
N ALA A 31 0.71 5.62 -5.67
CA ALA A 31 1.29 6.27 -4.51
C ALA A 31 2.82 6.43 -4.67
N PHE A 32 3.51 5.34 -5.00
CA PHE A 32 4.93 5.32 -5.32
C PHE A 32 5.31 6.34 -6.39
N LEU A 33 4.62 6.36 -7.54
CA LEU A 33 4.95 7.30 -8.61
C LEU A 33 4.71 8.76 -8.20
N THR A 34 3.63 9.05 -7.50
CA THR A 34 3.33 10.39 -7.03
C THR A 34 4.32 10.85 -5.95
N ASN A 35 4.77 9.95 -5.07
CA ASN A 35 5.76 10.25 -4.04
C ASN A 35 7.17 10.36 -4.59
N VAL A 36 7.58 9.52 -5.55
CA VAL A 36 8.83 9.73 -6.30
C VAL A 36 8.84 11.11 -6.95
N THR A 37 7.74 11.49 -7.60
CA THR A 37 7.64 12.80 -8.25
C THR A 37 7.71 13.93 -7.23
N ASP A 38 7.01 13.80 -6.10
CA ASP A 38 7.05 14.79 -5.02
C ASP A 38 8.45 14.93 -4.42
N PHE A 39 9.15 13.82 -4.20
CA PHE A 39 10.54 13.84 -3.73
C PHE A 39 11.46 14.59 -4.69
N LEU A 40 11.40 14.24 -5.99
CA LEU A 40 12.23 14.87 -7.03
C LEU A 40 11.94 16.36 -7.20
N MET A 41 10.70 16.80 -6.99
CA MET A 41 10.33 18.21 -6.99
C MET A 41 10.96 18.95 -5.81
N ASN A 42 10.91 18.36 -4.61
CA ASN A 42 11.46 18.98 -3.40
C ASN A 42 13.00 18.93 -3.34
N THR A 43 13.65 18.08 -4.14
CA THR A 43 15.11 18.09 -4.36
C THR A 43 15.52 18.90 -5.59
N GLU A 44 14.63 19.72 -6.15
CA GLU A 44 14.88 20.58 -7.32
C GLU A 44 15.41 19.83 -8.56
N THR A 45 15.17 18.51 -8.63
CA THR A 45 15.68 17.64 -9.69
C THR A 45 14.81 17.72 -10.94
N ILE A 46 13.52 18.02 -10.76
CA ILE A 46 12.56 18.21 -11.85
C ILE A 46 11.78 19.51 -11.67
N SER A 47 11.19 20.00 -12.76
CA SER A 47 10.29 21.16 -12.71
C SER A 47 8.97 20.82 -12.00
N PRO A 48 8.31 21.81 -11.38
CA PRO A 48 7.00 21.59 -10.76
C PRO A 48 5.99 21.00 -11.73
N THR A 49 5.23 20.02 -11.26
CA THR A 49 4.18 19.33 -12.02
C THR A 49 2.94 19.15 -11.15
N LEU A 50 1.79 18.91 -11.76
CA LEU A 50 0.55 18.58 -11.05
C LEU A 50 0.50 17.11 -10.61
N PHE A 51 1.41 16.27 -11.13
CA PHE A 51 1.45 14.85 -10.81
C PHE A 51 2.36 14.58 -9.61
N HIS A 52 1.94 14.97 -8.42
CA HIS A 52 2.68 14.72 -7.18
C HIS A 52 1.69 14.57 -6.01
N SER A 53 2.10 13.92 -4.92
CA SER A 53 1.24 13.68 -3.76
C SER A 53 1.13 14.90 -2.84
N GLY A 54 2.22 15.66 -2.71
CA GLY A 54 2.38 16.70 -1.68
C GLY A 54 2.76 16.15 -0.31
N ASP A 55 2.96 14.84 -0.18
CA ASP A 55 3.23 14.15 1.08
C ASP A 55 4.60 14.52 1.67
N TYR A 56 5.58 14.89 0.84
CA TYR A 56 6.89 15.34 1.31
C TYR A 56 6.76 16.61 2.15
N SER A 57 6.03 17.59 1.63
CA SER A 57 5.75 18.85 2.33
C SER A 57 4.84 18.65 3.54
N ALA A 58 3.93 17.67 3.50
CA ALA A 58 3.11 17.30 4.65
C ALA A 58 3.98 16.68 5.77
N LEU A 59 4.82 15.71 5.44
CA LEU A 59 5.73 15.06 6.38
C LEU A 59 6.73 16.05 6.98
N ALA A 60 7.24 16.99 6.20
CA ALA A 60 8.11 18.05 6.68
C ALA A 60 7.47 18.86 7.84
N LYS A 61 6.18 19.18 7.71
CA LYS A 61 5.42 19.88 8.77
C LYS A 61 5.23 19.01 10.01
N VAL A 62 4.95 17.73 9.82
CA VAL A 62 4.76 16.76 10.91
C VAL A 62 6.02 16.62 11.76
N ILE A 63 7.18 16.39 11.13
CA ILE A 63 8.42 16.16 11.89
C ILE A 63 9.00 17.45 12.50
N HIS A 64 8.59 18.62 12.02
CA HIS A 64 9.07 19.90 12.54
C HIS A 64 8.64 20.16 13.99
N VAL A 65 7.67 19.41 14.52
CA VAL A 65 7.25 19.49 15.94
C VAL A 65 8.43 19.38 16.90
N TYR A 66 9.47 18.61 16.56
CA TYR A 66 10.69 18.46 17.37
C TYR A 66 11.93 19.12 16.77
N SER A 67 11.78 20.08 15.84
CA SER A 67 12.90 20.71 15.13
C SER A 67 13.84 19.67 14.48
N THR A 68 13.27 18.58 13.96
CA THR A 68 14.01 17.46 13.40
C THR A 68 14.76 17.89 12.12
N PRO A 69 16.02 17.46 11.93
CA PRO A 69 16.84 17.91 10.82
C PRO A 69 16.34 17.40 9.46
N HIS A 70 16.57 18.18 8.41
CA HIS A 70 16.08 17.90 7.05
C HIS A 70 16.61 16.59 6.44
N TYR A 71 17.80 16.12 6.81
CA TYR A 71 18.29 14.83 6.32
C TYR A 71 17.42 13.66 6.81
N PHE A 72 16.82 13.79 8.00
CA PHE A 72 15.94 12.77 8.56
C PHE A 72 14.61 12.70 7.81
N LEU A 73 14.07 13.85 7.37
CA LEU A 73 12.93 13.92 6.44
C LEU A 73 13.21 13.09 5.19
N ASN A 74 14.36 13.33 4.55
CA ASN A 74 14.74 12.63 3.33
C ASN A 74 14.84 11.13 3.53
N ILE A 75 15.38 10.68 4.67
CA ILE A 75 15.48 9.26 4.99
C ILE A 75 14.09 8.65 5.18
N LEU A 76 13.24 9.25 6.01
CA LEU A 76 11.88 8.74 6.26
C LEU A 76 11.07 8.68 4.97
N PHE A 77 11.07 9.76 4.20
CA PHE A 77 10.33 9.82 2.94
C PHE A 77 10.88 8.80 1.92
N SER A 78 12.20 8.66 1.80
CA SER A 78 12.78 7.66 0.89
C SER A 78 12.44 6.23 1.30
N LEU A 79 12.38 5.94 2.60
CA LEU A 79 11.97 4.63 3.11
C LEU A 79 10.51 4.33 2.78
N ASP A 80 9.63 5.31 2.96
CA ASP A 80 8.22 5.20 2.57
C ASP A 80 8.09 4.88 1.08
N VAL A 81 8.66 5.71 0.20
CA VAL A 81 8.67 5.49 -1.26
C VAL A 81 9.22 4.11 -1.62
N LEU A 82 10.29 3.67 -0.98
CA LEU A 82 10.86 2.34 -1.22
C LEU A 82 9.88 1.22 -0.85
N ILE A 83 9.19 1.35 0.28
CA ILE A 83 8.21 0.36 0.75
C ILE A 83 6.96 0.37 -0.14
N GLU A 84 6.49 1.52 -0.61
CA GLU A 84 5.38 1.63 -1.56
C GLU A 84 5.70 0.93 -2.88
N GLY A 85 6.87 1.23 -3.46
CA GLY A 85 7.32 0.58 -4.69
C GLY A 85 7.51 -0.93 -4.52
N THR A 86 8.05 -1.36 -3.37
CA THR A 86 8.18 -2.78 -3.01
C THR A 86 6.81 -3.44 -2.90
N SER A 87 5.85 -2.79 -2.23
CA SER A 87 4.49 -3.31 -2.05
C SER A 87 3.77 -3.44 -3.39
N ALA A 88 3.85 -2.42 -4.25
CA ALA A 88 3.29 -2.45 -5.61
C ALA A 88 3.80 -3.66 -6.41
N PHE A 89 5.12 -3.89 -6.37
CA PHE A 89 5.76 -5.01 -7.06
C PHE A 89 5.34 -6.37 -6.46
N LEU A 90 5.33 -6.50 -5.14
CA LEU A 90 4.91 -7.72 -4.46
C LEU A 90 3.44 -8.07 -4.74
N PHE A 91 2.55 -7.08 -4.76
CA PHE A 91 1.14 -7.29 -5.12
C PHE A 91 0.97 -7.71 -6.58
N LEU A 92 1.77 -7.16 -7.50
CA LEU A 92 1.79 -7.63 -8.90
C LEU A 92 2.26 -9.08 -8.99
N ILE A 93 3.34 -9.47 -8.30
CA ILE A 93 3.79 -10.87 -8.26
C ILE A 93 2.71 -11.75 -7.64
N ALA A 94 2.10 -11.34 -6.52
CA ALA A 94 1.04 -12.08 -5.86
C ALA A 94 -0.14 -12.31 -6.80
N ALA A 95 -0.57 -11.29 -7.54
CA ALA A 95 -1.63 -11.39 -8.55
C ALA A 95 -1.26 -12.35 -9.69
N LEU A 96 -0.02 -12.33 -10.18
CA LEU A 96 0.44 -13.25 -11.24
C LEU A 96 0.57 -14.69 -10.74
N CYS A 97 1.10 -14.90 -9.54
CA CYS A 97 1.21 -16.19 -8.87
C CYS A 97 -0.18 -16.78 -8.56
N PHE A 98 -1.11 -15.95 -8.09
CA PHE A 98 -2.50 -16.36 -7.86
C PHE A 98 -3.19 -16.76 -9.17
N TRP A 99 -3.03 -15.96 -10.24
CA TRP A 99 -3.55 -16.29 -11.56
C TRP A 99 -3.04 -17.63 -12.09
N LYS A 100 -1.73 -17.87 -11.95
CA LYS A 100 -1.06 -19.10 -12.39
C LYS A 100 -1.24 -20.28 -11.43
N ARG A 101 -1.84 -20.06 -10.25
CA ARG A 101 -1.99 -21.06 -9.17
C ARG A 101 -0.66 -21.65 -8.67
N VAL A 102 0.39 -20.83 -8.60
CA VAL A 102 1.75 -21.24 -8.19
C VAL A 102 2.22 -20.39 -7.01
N TYR A 103 2.55 -21.04 -5.88
CA TYR A 103 3.04 -20.41 -4.64
C TYR A 103 2.21 -19.20 -4.15
N SER A 104 0.92 -19.16 -4.48
CA SER A 104 0.09 -17.95 -4.37
C SER A 104 -0.01 -17.40 -2.94
N TRP A 105 -0.25 -18.27 -1.96
CA TRP A 105 -0.52 -17.83 -0.58
C TRP A 105 0.69 -17.24 0.13
N GLN A 106 1.90 -17.75 -0.13
CA GLN A 106 3.12 -17.19 0.44
C GLN A 106 3.36 -15.78 -0.07
N THR A 107 3.27 -15.58 -1.39
CA THR A 107 3.47 -14.27 -2.01
C THR A 107 2.39 -13.26 -1.58
N ILE A 108 1.12 -13.69 -1.51
CA ILE A 108 0.02 -12.86 -1.01
C ILE A 108 0.31 -12.41 0.43
N ASN A 109 0.64 -13.34 1.32
CA ASN A 109 0.88 -13.02 2.73
C ASN A 109 2.08 -12.08 2.92
N ILE A 110 3.15 -12.25 2.14
CA ILE A 110 4.31 -11.36 2.18
C ILE A 110 3.94 -9.97 1.69
N ALA A 111 3.20 -9.84 0.58
CA ALA A 111 2.75 -8.55 0.08
C ALA A 111 1.94 -7.78 1.14
N PHE A 112 0.93 -8.43 1.74
CA PHE A 112 0.13 -7.83 2.80
C PHE A 112 0.92 -7.57 4.08
N LEU A 113 1.86 -8.43 4.46
CA LEU A 113 2.68 -8.21 5.66
C LEU A 113 3.47 -6.90 5.53
N ILE A 114 4.10 -6.67 4.39
CA ILE A 114 4.90 -5.46 4.14
C ILE A 114 4.01 -4.22 4.14
N SER A 115 2.89 -4.24 3.41
CA SER A 115 2.01 -3.07 3.31
C SER A 115 1.26 -2.75 4.61
N ILE A 116 0.76 -3.75 5.33
CA ILE A 116 0.15 -3.56 6.66
C ILE A 116 1.17 -2.97 7.65
N SER A 117 2.43 -3.43 7.58
CA SER A 117 3.49 -2.89 8.44
C SER A 117 3.77 -1.42 8.16
N LEU A 118 3.67 -0.97 6.90
CA LEU A 118 3.79 0.44 6.54
C LEU A 118 2.75 1.29 7.28
N TRP A 119 1.46 0.94 7.16
CA TRP A 119 0.40 1.72 7.82
C TRP A 119 0.48 1.66 9.33
N ALA A 120 0.88 0.52 9.90
CA ALA A 120 1.10 0.41 11.33
C ALA A 120 2.23 1.34 11.80
N VAL A 121 3.32 1.45 11.04
CA VAL A 121 4.41 2.40 11.32
C VAL A 121 3.90 3.84 11.21
N PHE A 122 3.08 4.18 10.22
CA PHE A 122 2.49 5.51 10.12
C PHE A 122 1.63 5.89 11.32
N LEU A 123 0.76 5.00 11.80
CA LEU A 123 -0.02 5.24 13.02
C LEU A 123 0.87 5.47 14.25
N LEU A 124 1.98 4.71 14.37
CA LEU A 124 2.95 4.94 15.44
C LEU A 124 3.66 6.29 15.30
N MET A 125 4.03 6.68 14.07
CA MET A 125 4.65 7.98 13.80
C MET A 125 3.69 9.12 14.12
N GLU A 126 2.39 8.98 13.82
CA GLU A 126 1.39 9.99 14.13
C GLU A 126 1.24 10.23 15.62
N GLU A 127 1.32 9.17 16.44
CA GLU A 127 1.33 9.32 17.89
C GLU A 127 2.63 10.00 18.38
N ILE A 128 3.78 9.61 17.83
CA ILE A 128 5.08 10.20 18.21
C ILE A 128 5.14 11.69 17.85
N PHE A 129 4.70 12.06 16.66
CA PHE A 129 4.77 13.42 16.11
C PHE A 129 3.49 14.24 16.32
N ILE A 130 2.48 13.70 17.01
CA ILE A 130 1.22 14.37 17.33
C ILE A 130 0.50 14.84 16.05
N ALA A 131 0.42 13.96 15.05
CA ALA A 131 -0.05 14.25 13.69
C ALA A 131 -1.46 13.68 13.41
N TYR A 132 -2.37 13.82 14.37
CA TYR A 132 -3.73 13.22 14.34
C TYR A 132 -4.62 13.61 13.15
N SER A 133 -4.27 14.66 12.40
CA SER A 133 -5.00 15.01 11.18
C SER A 133 -4.91 13.95 10.08
N TYR A 134 -3.88 13.10 10.11
CA TYR A 134 -3.64 12.06 9.10
C TYR A 134 -4.15 10.67 9.52
N GLU A 135 -4.35 10.47 10.83
CA GLU A 135 -4.64 9.17 11.46
C GLU A 135 -5.84 8.46 10.84
N ALA A 136 -6.93 9.20 10.63
CA ALA A 136 -8.15 8.63 10.06
C ALA A 136 -7.91 8.03 8.65
N THR A 137 -6.98 8.58 7.87
CA THR A 137 -6.63 8.04 6.55
C THR A 137 -5.83 6.75 6.68
N HIS A 138 -4.77 6.74 7.48
CA HIS A 138 -3.93 5.54 7.64
C HIS A 138 -4.66 4.41 8.34
N LEU A 139 -5.53 4.69 9.32
CA LEU A 139 -6.38 3.70 9.96
C LEU A 139 -7.34 3.05 8.96
N ARG A 140 -7.93 3.82 8.04
CA ARG A 140 -8.79 3.28 6.97
C ARG A 140 -8.01 2.38 6.02
N LEU A 141 -6.80 2.76 5.63
CA LEU A 141 -5.96 1.97 4.74
C LEU A 141 -5.54 0.66 5.41
N LEU A 142 -5.02 0.72 6.64
CA LEU A 142 -4.69 -0.44 7.47
C LEU A 142 -5.88 -1.41 7.58
N THR A 143 -7.05 -0.87 7.97
CA THR A 143 -8.26 -1.68 8.14
C THR A 143 -8.71 -2.30 6.82
N SER A 144 -8.64 -1.56 5.72
CA SER A 144 -9.02 -2.05 4.39
C SER A 144 -8.10 -3.16 3.91
N GLU A 145 -6.79 -3.09 4.19
CA GLU A 145 -5.85 -4.17 3.88
C GLU A 145 -6.07 -5.40 4.74
N MET A 146 -6.32 -5.23 6.05
CA MET A 146 -6.66 -6.34 6.93
C MET A 146 -7.93 -7.06 6.49
N ILE A 147 -8.99 -6.31 6.15
CA ILE A 147 -10.23 -6.87 5.61
C ILE A 147 -9.96 -7.58 4.28
N SER A 148 -9.17 -6.98 3.40
CA SER A 148 -8.79 -7.60 2.12
C SER A 148 -8.07 -8.93 2.32
N LEU A 149 -7.09 -8.99 3.23
CA LEU A 149 -6.38 -10.21 3.57
C LEU A 149 -7.32 -11.27 4.15
N LEU A 150 -8.21 -10.89 5.08
CA LEU A 150 -9.23 -11.80 5.62
C LEU A 150 -10.17 -12.31 4.53
N MET A 151 -10.62 -11.47 3.61
CA MET A 151 -11.44 -11.88 2.47
C MET A 151 -10.70 -12.89 1.57
N LEU A 152 -9.41 -12.67 1.30
CA LEU A 152 -8.61 -13.59 0.51
C LEU A 152 -8.50 -14.97 1.17
N HIS A 153 -8.37 -15.05 2.49
CA HIS A 153 -8.25 -16.32 3.23
C HIS A 153 -9.59 -17.00 3.52
N LEU A 154 -10.63 -16.24 3.86
CA LEU A 154 -11.92 -16.78 4.31
C LEU A 154 -12.87 -17.08 3.16
N LEU A 155 -12.76 -16.39 2.03
CA LEU A 155 -13.59 -16.73 0.87
C LEU A 155 -13.17 -18.11 0.32
N PRO A 156 -14.13 -18.97 -0.07
CA PRO A 156 -13.81 -20.28 -0.64
C PRO A 156 -12.83 -20.20 -1.82
N HIS A 157 -11.96 -21.20 -1.93
CA HIS A 157 -11.00 -21.37 -3.02
C HIS A 157 -11.22 -22.75 -3.66
N GLN A 158 -11.11 -22.82 -5.00
CA GLN A 158 -11.10 -24.07 -5.76
C GLN A 158 -9.68 -24.52 -6.05
#